data_AF-A0AB94IS84-F1
#
_entry.id   AF-A0AB94IS84-F1
#
_cell.length_a   1.000
_cell.length_b   1.000
_cell.length_c   1.000
_cell.angle_alpha   90.00
_cell.angle_beta   90.00
_cell.angle_gamma   90.00
#
_symmetry.space_group_name_H-M   'P 1'
#
loop_
_entity.id
_entity.type
_entity.pdbx_description
1 polymer ?
#
loop_
_entity_poly.entity_id
_entity_poly.type
_entity_poly.pdbx_seq_one_letter_code
_entity_poly.pdbx_strand_id
1 'polypeptide(L)'
;MNLPETKSLPAERRLYRKNVLFLTIFFFAINAFATLVSYQFSSVVPKWIEYASYAVFTGSFAMFIYGFWLRSRYQLKHQFGFFTSIFLLLMSIHFYLISNISYRADQDAGRIAEQVNFLRFSFVEYVIAVALLSLLIYILSSPKLLFRKSKSIKGYVAAIAGGICLVVVTFAGMLMVKDVFFVQPETVKVPYEFLMASVIIGFGSIAVFILIYRSKKWGK
;
A
#
# COMPACT_ATOMS: atom_id res chain seq x y z
N MET A 1 -50.26 8.09 -15.85
CA MET A 1 -48.89 7.95 -16.41
C MET A 1 -48.01 7.50 -15.25
N ASN A 2 -47.84 6.18 -15.07
CA ASN A 2 -47.07 5.63 -13.96
C ASN A 2 -45.59 5.76 -14.31
N LEU A 3 -44.87 6.62 -13.60
CA LEU A 3 -43.41 6.64 -13.64
C LEU A 3 -42.92 5.24 -13.24
N PRO A 4 -42.00 4.62 -14.00
CA PRO A 4 -41.46 3.33 -13.61
C PRO A 4 -40.75 3.51 -12.27
N GLU A 5 -41.16 2.73 -11.27
CA GLU A 5 -40.47 2.64 -10.00
C GLU A 5 -38.98 2.41 -10.29
N THR A 6 -38.16 3.37 -9.86
CA THR A 6 -36.71 3.24 -9.89
C THR A 6 -36.37 2.05 -9.00
N LYS A 7 -36.19 0.87 -9.60
CA LYS A 7 -35.72 -0.34 -8.91
C LYS A 7 -34.52 0.04 -8.05
N SER A 8 -34.77 0.18 -6.76
CA SER A 8 -33.72 0.57 -5.83
C SER A 8 -32.61 -0.47 -5.93
N LEU A 9 -31.38 0.01 -6.20
CA LEU A 9 -30.24 -0.88 -6.32
C LEU A 9 -30.12 -1.72 -5.04
N PRO A 10 -29.84 -3.04 -5.15
CA PRO A 10 -29.67 -3.91 -3.99
C PRO A 10 -28.74 -3.26 -2.96
N ALA A 11 -29.09 -3.34 -1.67
CA ALA A 11 -28.37 -2.65 -0.58
C ALA A 11 -26.84 -2.91 -0.63
N GLU A 12 -26.44 -4.14 -0.96
CA GLU A 12 -25.05 -4.56 -1.14
C GLU A 12 -24.33 -3.77 -2.26
N ARG A 13 -24.99 -3.54 -3.41
CA ARG A 13 -24.43 -2.76 -4.51
C ARG A 13 -24.27 -1.27 -4.15
N ARG A 14 -25.20 -0.74 -3.34
CA ARG A 14 -25.12 0.64 -2.83
C ARG A 14 -23.91 0.83 -1.91
N LEU A 15 -23.63 -0.17 -1.06
CA LEU A 15 -22.46 -0.18 -0.17
C LEU A 15 -21.13 -0.21 -0.96
N TYR A 16 -20.98 -1.13 -1.92
CA TYR A 16 -19.76 -1.20 -2.73
C TYR A 16 -19.48 0.10 -3.50
N ARG A 17 -20.52 0.75 -4.06
CA ARG A 17 -20.36 2.03 -4.75
C ARG A 17 -19.87 3.15 -3.82
N LYS A 18 -20.36 3.20 -2.58
CA LYS A 18 -19.90 4.16 -1.57
C LYS A 18 -18.44 3.88 -1.17
N ASN A 19 -18.10 2.60 -0.96
CA ASN A 19 -16.73 2.20 -0.58
C ASN A 19 -15.72 2.51 -1.69
N VAL A 20 -16.07 2.24 -2.95
CA VAL A 20 -15.23 2.60 -4.11
C VAL A 20 -14.99 4.10 -4.15
N LEU A 21 -16.04 4.91 -4.01
CA LEU A 21 -15.92 6.37 -4.02
C LEU A 21 -15.03 6.87 -2.88
N PHE A 22 -15.28 6.41 -1.66
CA PHE A 22 -14.50 6.79 -0.48
C PHE A 22 -13.02 6.45 -0.66
N LEU A 23 -12.69 5.20 -1.02
CA LEU A 23 -11.31 4.77 -1.21
C LEU A 23 -10.63 5.50 -2.37
N THR A 24 -11.36 5.75 -3.45
CA THR A 24 -10.83 6.51 -4.60
C THR A 24 -10.40 7.91 -4.18
N ILE A 25 -11.25 8.62 -3.46
CA ILE A 25 -10.95 9.97 -2.96
C ILE A 25 -9.82 9.91 -1.93
N PHE A 26 -9.89 8.99 -0.97
CA PHE A 26 -8.93 8.87 0.12
C PHE A 26 -7.51 8.52 -0.38
N PHE A 27 -7.38 7.48 -1.22
CA PHE A 27 -6.08 7.08 -1.78
C PHE A 27 -5.51 8.12 -2.72
N PHE A 28 -6.35 8.81 -3.49
CA PHE A 28 -5.89 9.92 -4.32
C PHE A 28 -5.41 11.11 -3.48
N ALA A 29 -6.15 11.48 -2.42
CA ALA A 29 -5.75 12.57 -1.53
C ALA A 29 -4.40 12.29 -0.85
N ILE A 30 -4.19 11.06 -0.36
CA ILE A 30 -2.89 10.63 0.19
C ILE A 30 -1.79 10.77 -0.86
N ASN A 31 -2.01 10.27 -2.08
CA ASN A 31 -1.01 10.38 -3.15
C ASN A 31 -0.75 11.82 -3.57
N ALA A 32 -1.77 12.68 -3.62
CA ALA A 32 -1.60 14.09 -3.96
C ALA A 32 -0.80 14.82 -2.88
N PHE A 33 -1.06 14.54 -1.60
CA PHE A 33 -0.27 15.07 -0.50
C PHE A 33 1.17 14.56 -0.55
N ALA A 34 1.36 13.27 -0.82
CA ALA A 34 2.67 12.66 -1.03
C ALA A 34 3.46 13.37 -2.15
N THR A 35 2.84 13.63 -3.31
CA THR A 35 3.47 14.39 -4.39
C THR A 35 3.87 15.79 -3.95
N LEU A 36 3.01 16.47 -3.19
CA LEU A 36 3.27 17.83 -2.70
C LEU A 36 4.52 17.85 -1.81
N VAL A 37 4.63 16.89 -0.89
CA VAL A 37 5.83 16.72 -0.04
C VAL A 37 7.06 16.44 -0.88
N SER A 38 6.97 15.55 -1.87
CA SER A 38 8.08 15.29 -2.81
C SER A 38 8.52 16.55 -3.56
N TYR A 39 7.57 17.37 -4.00
CA TYR A 39 7.83 18.60 -4.75
C TYR A 39 8.60 19.65 -3.96
N GLN A 40 8.33 19.74 -2.64
CA GLN A 40 9.05 20.66 -1.74
C GLN A 40 10.56 20.43 -1.76
N PHE A 41 11.01 19.21 -2.04
CA PHE A 41 12.42 18.82 -2.06
C PHE A 41 12.97 18.62 -3.48
N SER A 42 12.25 19.05 -4.52
CA SER A 42 12.64 18.87 -5.93
C SER A 42 14.01 19.44 -6.28
N SER A 43 14.46 20.51 -5.60
CA SER A 43 15.75 21.15 -5.83
C SER A 43 16.96 20.34 -5.36
N VAL A 44 16.78 19.44 -4.39
CA VAL A 44 17.87 18.70 -3.72
C VAL A 44 17.95 17.23 -4.13
N VAL A 45 16.93 16.73 -4.85
CA VAL A 45 16.87 15.35 -5.29
C VAL A 45 17.27 15.18 -6.76
N PRO A 46 17.83 14.01 -7.13
CA PRO A 46 18.06 13.69 -8.54
C PRO A 46 16.78 13.77 -9.36
N LYS A 47 16.86 14.39 -10.55
CA LYS A 47 15.71 14.57 -11.47
C LYS A 47 14.95 13.28 -11.77
N TRP A 48 15.63 12.13 -11.80
CA TRP A 48 14.97 10.85 -12.07
C TRP A 48 14.03 10.41 -10.92
N ILE A 49 14.33 10.75 -9.65
CA ILE A 49 13.44 10.49 -8.51
C ILE A 49 12.21 11.39 -8.60
N GLU A 50 12.43 12.66 -8.95
CA GLU A 50 11.36 13.62 -9.20
C GLU A 50 10.40 13.12 -10.30
N TYR A 51 10.94 12.72 -11.46
CA TYR A 51 10.15 12.14 -12.55
C TYR A 51 9.43 10.86 -12.14
N ALA A 52 10.04 10.02 -11.30
CA ALA A 52 9.37 8.84 -10.77
C ALA A 52 8.17 9.22 -9.89
N SER A 53 8.30 10.23 -9.02
CA SER A 53 7.19 10.74 -8.19
C SER A 53 6.05 11.28 -9.06
N TYR A 54 6.35 12.02 -10.12
CA TYR A 54 5.33 12.49 -11.07
C TYR A 54 4.67 11.36 -11.86
N ALA A 55 5.42 10.33 -12.24
CA ALA A 55 4.86 9.16 -12.91
C ALA A 55 3.88 8.41 -11.99
N VAL A 56 4.23 8.23 -10.72
CA VAL A 56 3.34 7.62 -9.71
C VAL A 56 2.10 8.47 -9.46
N PHE A 57 2.24 9.79 -9.40
CA PHE A 57 1.11 10.71 -9.29
C PHE A 57 0.18 10.64 -10.50
N THR A 58 0.74 10.63 -11.71
CA THR A 58 -0.04 10.50 -12.96
C THR A 58 -0.77 9.15 -13.00
N GLY A 59 -0.12 8.06 -12.60
CA GLY A 59 -0.77 6.77 -12.44
C GLY A 59 -1.90 6.79 -11.39
N SER A 60 -1.69 7.49 -10.28
CA SER A 60 -2.70 7.68 -9.23
C SER A 60 -3.90 8.50 -9.71
N PHE A 61 -3.66 9.51 -10.56
CA PHE A 61 -4.72 10.30 -11.19
C PHE A 61 -5.51 9.47 -12.22
N ALA A 62 -4.83 8.65 -13.02
CA ALA A 62 -5.50 7.70 -13.91
C ALA A 62 -6.37 6.70 -13.13
N MET A 63 -5.86 6.20 -11.99
CA MET A 63 -6.62 5.35 -11.09
C MET A 63 -7.80 6.09 -10.44
N PHE A 64 -7.64 7.36 -10.11
CA PHE A 64 -8.74 8.19 -9.60
C PHE A 64 -9.89 8.28 -10.62
N ILE A 65 -9.59 8.63 -11.87
CA ILE A 65 -10.58 8.65 -12.97
C ILE A 65 -11.22 7.27 -13.14
N TYR A 66 -10.40 6.21 -13.14
CA TYR A 66 -10.87 4.84 -13.26
C TYR A 66 -11.80 4.45 -12.10
N GLY A 67 -11.55 4.91 -10.87
CA GLY A 67 -12.41 4.66 -9.71
C GLY A 67 -13.82 5.26 -9.87
N PHE A 68 -13.92 6.47 -10.41
CA PHE A 68 -15.22 7.09 -10.76
C PHE A 68 -15.95 6.31 -11.84
N TRP A 69 -15.23 5.89 -12.88
CA TRP A 69 -15.81 5.07 -13.94
C TRP A 69 -16.26 3.71 -13.41
N LEU A 70 -15.44 3.07 -12.58
CA LEU A 70 -15.67 1.74 -12.00
C LEU A 70 -16.97 1.70 -11.19
N ARG A 71 -17.30 2.79 -10.46
CA ARG A 71 -18.56 2.95 -9.72
C ARG A 71 -19.81 2.66 -10.58
N SER A 72 -19.76 2.94 -11.88
CA SER A 72 -20.89 2.76 -12.81
C SER A 72 -21.05 1.32 -13.33
N ARG A 73 -20.06 0.45 -13.16
CA ARG A 73 -20.01 -0.89 -13.79
C ARG A 73 -20.80 -1.97 -13.04
N TYR A 74 -21.22 -3.01 -13.79
CA TYR A 74 -22.02 -4.12 -13.29
C TYR A 74 -21.19 -5.19 -12.54
N GLN A 75 -19.93 -5.41 -12.94
CA GLN A 75 -18.98 -6.38 -12.32
C GLN A 75 -18.10 -5.76 -11.22
N LEU A 76 -18.70 -4.92 -10.37
CA LEU A 76 -17.99 -4.07 -9.41
C LEU A 76 -17.12 -4.89 -8.43
N LYS A 77 -17.57 -6.05 -7.96
CA LYS A 77 -16.93 -6.82 -6.88
C LYS A 77 -15.52 -7.31 -7.22
N HIS A 78 -15.33 -7.90 -8.41
CA HIS A 78 -14.04 -8.45 -8.81
C HIS A 78 -13.07 -7.35 -9.27
N GLN A 79 -13.57 -6.37 -10.03
CA GLN A 79 -12.78 -5.24 -10.50
C GLN A 79 -12.33 -4.32 -9.34
N PHE A 80 -13.14 -4.19 -8.29
CA PHE A 80 -12.80 -3.41 -7.10
C PHE A 80 -11.60 -3.95 -6.32
N GLY A 81 -11.45 -5.27 -6.24
CA GLY A 81 -10.28 -5.87 -5.61
C GLY A 81 -8.98 -5.53 -6.36
N PHE A 82 -8.96 -5.72 -7.68
CA PHE A 82 -7.79 -5.39 -8.51
C PHE A 82 -7.48 -3.90 -8.47
N PHE A 83 -8.53 -3.06 -8.56
CA PHE A 83 -8.43 -1.63 -8.39
C PHE A 83 -7.73 -1.25 -7.08
N THR A 84 -8.21 -1.81 -5.96
CA THR A 84 -7.66 -1.54 -4.63
C THR A 84 -6.20 -1.98 -4.54
N SER A 85 -5.86 -3.18 -5.05
CA SER A 85 -4.50 -3.69 -5.04
C SER A 85 -3.54 -2.79 -5.83
N ILE A 86 -3.89 -2.40 -7.05
CA ILE A 86 -3.04 -1.53 -7.89
C ILE A 86 -2.87 -0.14 -7.25
N PHE A 87 -3.93 0.43 -6.67
CA PHE A 87 -3.85 1.74 -6.06
C PHE A 87 -2.96 1.73 -4.80
N LEU A 88 -3.08 0.68 -3.98
CA LEU A 88 -2.18 0.48 -2.84
C LEU A 88 -0.73 0.28 -3.31
N LEU A 89 -0.48 -0.42 -4.42
CA LEU A 89 0.87 -0.56 -4.96
C LEU A 89 1.47 0.80 -5.34
N LEU A 90 0.69 1.65 -6.01
CA LEU A 90 1.13 3.01 -6.36
C LEU A 90 1.45 3.83 -5.10
N MET A 91 0.58 3.79 -4.07
CA MET A 91 0.86 4.43 -2.78
C MET A 91 2.14 3.90 -2.14
N SER A 92 2.34 2.58 -2.14
CA SER A 92 3.55 1.95 -1.61
C SER A 92 4.81 2.52 -2.28
N ILE A 93 4.83 2.55 -3.61
CA ILE A 93 5.94 3.11 -4.38
C ILE A 93 6.13 4.60 -4.04
N HIS A 94 5.04 5.36 -3.89
CA HIS A 94 5.14 6.78 -3.56
C HIS A 94 5.78 7.04 -2.20
N PHE A 95 5.38 6.27 -1.18
CA PHE A 95 5.95 6.37 0.16
C PHE A 95 7.42 5.95 0.18
N TYR A 96 7.79 4.94 -0.62
CA TYR A 96 9.18 4.55 -0.81
C TYR A 96 10.01 5.68 -1.46
N LEU A 97 9.44 6.38 -2.45
CA LEU A 97 10.09 7.55 -3.05
C LEU A 97 10.24 8.69 -2.02
N ILE A 98 9.20 8.98 -1.23
CA ILE A 98 9.27 10.01 -0.18
C ILE A 98 10.36 9.68 0.83
N SER A 99 10.44 8.44 1.31
CA SER A 99 11.51 8.00 2.20
C SER A 99 12.89 8.40 1.69
N ASN A 100 13.15 8.15 0.41
CA ASN A 100 14.42 8.48 -0.24
C ASN A 100 14.61 9.98 -0.47
N ILE A 101 13.55 10.70 -0.83
CA ILE A 101 13.56 12.15 -0.99
C ILE A 101 13.87 12.83 0.34
N SER A 102 13.18 12.43 1.41
CA SER A 102 13.39 12.95 2.77
C SER A 102 14.80 12.67 3.27
N TYR A 103 15.31 11.46 3.07
CA TYR A 103 16.69 11.13 3.44
C TYR A 103 17.69 12.05 2.74
N ARG A 104 17.51 12.26 1.42
CA ARG A 104 18.40 13.12 0.65
C ARG A 104 18.30 14.59 1.06
N ALA A 105 17.10 15.08 1.35
CA ALA A 105 16.89 16.43 1.84
C ALA A 105 17.53 16.67 3.21
N ASP A 106 17.43 15.71 4.13
CA ASP A 106 18.07 15.81 5.45
C ASP A 106 19.60 15.66 5.38
N GLN A 107 20.13 14.91 4.41
CA GLN A 107 21.57 14.92 4.09
C GLN A 107 22.03 16.28 3.57
N ASP A 108 21.30 16.87 2.62
CA ASP A 108 21.64 18.18 2.03
C ASP A 108 21.58 19.31 3.08
N ALA A 109 20.61 19.23 3.99
CA ALA A 109 20.48 20.13 5.13
C ALA A 109 21.53 19.89 6.25
N GLY A 110 22.43 18.91 6.10
CA GLY A 110 23.47 18.59 7.08
C GLY A 110 22.96 17.94 8.38
N ARG A 111 21.70 17.47 8.41
CA ARG A 111 21.11 16.77 9.57
C ARG A 111 21.53 15.31 9.65
N ILE A 112 21.77 14.69 8.50
CA ILE A 112 22.33 13.34 8.39
C ILE A 112 23.79 13.48 7.95
N ALA A 113 24.72 13.21 8.86
CA ALA A 113 26.16 13.28 8.58
C ALA A 113 26.68 12.06 7.80
N GLU A 114 25.94 10.95 7.85
CA GLU A 114 26.36 9.67 7.27
C GLU A 114 26.11 9.61 5.76
N GLN A 115 27.10 9.10 5.02
CA GLN A 115 27.00 8.91 3.57
C GLN A 115 26.66 7.45 3.21
N VAL A 116 25.51 6.97 3.69
CA VAL A 116 24.96 5.67 3.25
C VAL A 116 24.24 5.84 1.91
N ASN A 117 24.40 4.87 1.01
CA ASN A 117 23.56 4.77 -0.19
C ASN A 117 22.16 4.27 0.19
N PHE A 118 21.37 5.17 0.79
CA PHE A 118 20.06 4.86 1.36
C PHE A 118 19.08 4.29 0.33
N LEU A 119 19.17 4.72 -0.93
CA LEU A 119 18.33 4.16 -2.00
C LEU A 119 18.58 2.68 -2.23
N ARG A 120 19.83 2.25 -2.33
CA ARG A 120 20.13 0.82 -2.50
C ARG A 120 19.79 0.03 -1.24
N PHE A 121 20.10 0.58 -0.08
CA PHE A 121 19.80 -0.03 1.21
C PHE A 121 18.29 -0.24 1.40
N SER A 122 17.52 0.84 1.31
CA SER A 122 16.06 0.82 1.47
C SER A 122 15.37 -0.03 0.40
N PHE A 123 15.90 -0.08 -0.83
CA PHE A 123 15.38 -0.98 -1.87
C PHE A 123 15.50 -2.44 -1.45
N VAL A 124 16.69 -2.85 -0.97
CA VAL A 124 16.94 -4.23 -0.54
C VAL A 124 16.05 -4.58 0.65
N GLU A 125 15.98 -3.71 1.65
CA GLU A 125 15.13 -3.91 2.83
C GLU A 125 13.65 -4.01 2.45
N TYR A 126 13.15 -3.10 1.59
CA TYR A 126 11.79 -3.11 1.08
C TYR A 126 11.47 -4.42 0.36
N VAL A 127 12.33 -4.86 -0.56
CA VAL A 127 12.12 -6.09 -1.34
C VAL A 127 12.11 -7.32 -0.42
N ILE A 128 13.04 -7.41 0.53
CA ILE A 128 13.10 -8.53 1.48
C ILE A 128 11.86 -8.55 2.37
N ALA A 129 11.49 -7.41 2.97
CA ALA A 129 10.35 -7.32 3.87
C ALA A 129 9.05 -7.68 3.13
N VAL A 130 8.81 -7.08 1.96
CA VAL A 130 7.63 -7.35 1.15
C VAL A 130 7.61 -8.82 0.67
N ALA A 131 8.75 -9.39 0.26
CA ALA A 131 8.82 -10.78 -0.17
C ALA A 131 8.50 -11.76 0.97
N LEU A 132 9.07 -11.55 2.16
CA LEU A 132 8.79 -12.37 3.34
C LEU A 132 7.31 -12.30 3.74
N LEU A 133 6.76 -11.09 3.83
CA LEU A 133 5.35 -10.88 4.14
C LEU A 133 4.43 -11.53 3.09
N SER A 134 4.81 -11.44 1.81
CA SER A 134 4.07 -12.03 0.69
C SER A 134 4.09 -13.55 0.70
N LEU A 135 5.25 -14.14 1.00
CA LEU A 135 5.39 -15.59 1.13
C LEU A 135 4.55 -16.10 2.31
N LEU A 136 4.62 -15.41 3.44
CA LEU A 136 3.85 -15.76 4.63
C LEU A 136 2.35 -15.69 4.36
N ILE A 137 1.85 -14.61 3.74
CA ILE A 137 0.41 -14.53 3.43
C ILE A 137 -0.01 -15.55 2.36
N TYR A 138 0.87 -15.89 1.41
CA TYR A 138 0.61 -16.96 0.45
C TYR A 138 0.48 -18.32 1.15
N ILE A 139 1.37 -18.64 2.09
CA ILE A 139 1.28 -19.87 2.89
C ILE A 139 0.03 -19.85 3.75
N LEU A 140 -0.19 -18.78 4.51
CA LEU A 140 -1.30 -18.63 5.44
C LEU A 140 -2.64 -18.70 4.70
N SER A 141 -2.81 -17.98 3.59
CA SER A 141 -4.05 -18.02 2.79
C SER A 141 -4.33 -19.39 2.16
N SER A 142 -3.53 -20.43 2.42
CA SER A 142 -3.74 -21.79 1.90
C SER A 142 -5.04 -22.39 2.44
N PRO A 143 -5.84 -23.06 1.59
CA PRO A 143 -7.03 -23.80 2.01
C PRO A 143 -6.77 -24.74 3.19
N LYS A 144 -5.56 -25.30 3.26
CA LYS A 144 -5.15 -26.26 4.30
C LYS A 144 -4.95 -25.62 5.67
N LEU A 145 -4.65 -24.32 5.75
CA LEU A 145 -4.26 -23.62 6.98
C LEU A 145 -5.33 -22.63 7.47
N LEU A 146 -5.91 -21.77 6.61
CA LEU A 146 -6.88 -20.75 7.06
C LEU A 146 -8.34 -21.05 6.72
N PHE A 147 -8.63 -21.77 5.64
CA PHE A 147 -10.01 -21.93 5.14
C PHE A 147 -10.64 -23.30 5.40
N ARG A 148 -9.97 -24.20 6.15
CA ARG A 148 -10.62 -25.41 6.68
C ARG A 148 -11.61 -24.97 7.78
N LYS A 149 -12.86 -24.69 7.39
CA LYS A 149 -14.03 -24.50 8.27
C LYS A 149 -14.02 -23.32 9.26
N SER A 150 -13.23 -22.27 9.06
CA SER A 150 -13.36 -21.03 9.87
C SER A 150 -14.60 -20.20 9.44
N LYS A 151 -15.82 -20.69 9.68
CA LYS A 151 -17.04 -19.86 9.73
C LYS A 151 -17.26 -19.26 11.13
N SER A 152 -16.37 -19.52 12.08
CA SER A 152 -16.49 -18.99 13.45
C SER A 152 -15.81 -17.63 13.56
N ILE A 153 -16.42 -16.73 14.33
CA ILE A 153 -15.88 -15.41 14.67
C ILE A 153 -14.46 -15.54 15.26
N LYS A 154 -14.20 -16.61 16.03
CA LYS A 154 -12.88 -16.89 16.64
C LYS A 154 -11.78 -17.05 15.60
N GLY A 155 -12.05 -17.72 14.47
CA GLY A 155 -11.07 -17.89 13.40
C GLY A 155 -10.76 -16.60 12.65
N TYR A 156 -11.77 -15.73 12.45
CA TYR A 156 -11.55 -14.38 11.90
C TYR A 156 -10.69 -13.51 12.82
N VAL A 157 -10.96 -13.52 14.13
CA VAL A 157 -10.16 -12.77 15.11
C VAL A 157 -8.73 -13.29 15.15
N ALA A 158 -8.51 -14.60 15.14
CA ALA A 158 -7.17 -15.19 15.12
C ALA A 158 -6.39 -14.80 13.86
N ALA A 159 -7.05 -14.76 12.69
CA ALA A 159 -6.43 -14.32 11.44
C ALA A 159 -6.02 -12.85 11.48
N ILE A 160 -6.88 -11.97 12.02
CA ILE A 160 -6.58 -10.54 12.19
C ILE A 160 -5.41 -10.36 13.17
N ALA A 161 -5.46 -11.02 14.33
CA ALA A 161 -4.39 -10.97 15.33
C ALA A 161 -3.06 -11.48 14.77
N GLY A 162 -3.07 -12.57 14.00
CA GLY A 162 -1.89 -13.08 13.30
C GLY A 162 -1.32 -12.09 12.30
N GLY A 163 -2.17 -11.42 11.51
CA GLY A 163 -1.75 -10.35 10.59
C GLY A 163 -1.13 -9.15 11.31
N ILE A 164 -1.72 -8.71 12.42
CA ILE A 164 -1.17 -7.61 13.23
C ILE A 164 0.19 -8.01 13.82
N CYS A 165 0.30 -9.20 14.41
CA CYS A 165 1.55 -9.70 14.99
C CYS A 165 2.67 -9.74 13.94
N LEU A 166 2.36 -10.22 12.74
CA LEU A 166 3.28 -10.27 11.61
C LEU A 166 3.79 -8.88 11.21
N VAL A 167 2.89 -7.89 11.10
CA VAL A 167 3.28 -6.49 10.84
C VAL A 167 4.19 -5.94 11.95
N VAL A 168 3.85 -6.17 13.21
CA VAL A 168 4.63 -5.71 14.36
C VAL A 168 6.04 -6.31 14.36
N VAL A 169 6.17 -7.61 14.10
CA VAL A 169 7.48 -8.29 14.03
C VAL A 169 8.32 -7.75 12.88
N THR A 170 7.74 -7.52 11.71
CA THR A 170 8.48 -6.92 10.58
C THR A 170 8.95 -5.51 10.91
N PHE A 171 8.10 -4.69 11.55
CA PHE A 171 8.47 -3.33 11.94
C PHE A 171 9.56 -3.33 13.02
N ALA A 172 9.49 -4.22 14.00
CA ALA A 172 10.55 -4.40 14.97
C ALA A 172 11.88 -4.80 14.30
N GLY A 173 11.83 -5.71 13.32
CA GLY A 173 12.99 -6.10 12.53
C GLY A 173 13.59 -4.94 11.72
N MET A 174 12.75 -4.14 11.07
CA MET A 174 13.19 -2.93 10.34
C MET A 174 13.82 -1.89 11.29
N LEU A 175 13.25 -1.68 12.48
CA LEU A 175 13.84 -0.80 13.48
C LEU A 175 15.20 -1.32 14.00
N MET A 176 15.33 -2.63 14.22
CA MET A 176 16.63 -3.22 14.55
C MET A 176 17.66 -3.03 13.44
N VAL A 177 17.25 -3.17 12.18
CA VAL A 177 18.11 -2.91 11.02
C VAL A 177 18.55 -1.44 11.01
N LYS A 178 17.63 -0.49 11.25
CA LYS A 178 17.98 0.93 11.40
C LYS A 178 19.05 1.15 12.47
N ASP A 179 18.87 0.58 13.65
CA ASP A 179 19.78 0.79 14.79
C ASP A 179 21.15 0.12 14.61
N VAL A 180 21.24 -0.90 13.75
CA VAL A 180 22.50 -1.61 13.44
C VAL A 180 23.29 -0.92 12.32
N PHE A 181 22.61 -0.38 11.31
CA PHE A 181 23.29 0.14 10.11
C PHE A 181 23.60 1.63 10.16
N PHE A 182 22.89 2.42 10.98
CA PHE A 182 23.13 3.86 11.11
C PHE A 182 23.86 4.17 12.41
N VAL A 183 24.88 5.02 12.33
CA VAL A 183 25.65 5.49 13.50
C VAL A 183 24.78 6.40 14.38
N GLN A 184 23.87 7.16 13.79
CA GLN A 184 22.93 8.06 14.44
C GLN A 184 21.49 7.76 13.96
N PRO A 185 20.87 6.67 14.47
CA PRO A 185 19.58 6.17 13.97
C PRO A 185 18.39 7.12 14.20
N GLU A 186 18.55 8.12 15.06
CA GLU A 186 17.54 9.17 15.27
C GLU A 186 17.47 10.16 14.11
N THR A 187 18.59 10.39 13.40
CA THR A 187 18.65 11.33 12.27
C THR A 187 17.89 10.81 11.04
N VAL A 188 17.77 9.49 10.91
CA VAL A 188 17.10 8.83 9.77
C VAL A 188 15.68 8.38 10.07
N LYS A 189 15.13 8.75 11.23
CA LYS A 189 13.82 8.27 11.71
C LYS A 189 12.68 8.56 10.74
N VAL A 190 12.55 9.80 10.27
CA VAL A 190 11.46 10.21 9.36
C VAL A 190 11.54 9.48 8.01
N PRO A 191 12.70 9.43 7.32
CA PRO A 191 12.87 8.57 6.16
C PRO A 191 12.46 7.10 6.42
N TYR A 192 12.83 6.55 7.57
CA TYR A 192 12.52 5.16 7.93
C TYR A 192 11.02 4.92 8.17
N GLU A 193 10.32 5.87 8.78
CA GLU A 193 8.87 5.79 8.98
C GLU A 193 8.12 5.74 7.64
N PHE A 194 8.56 6.52 6.65
CA PHE A 194 8.04 6.43 5.29
C PHE A 194 8.38 5.10 4.61
N LEU A 195 9.57 4.56 4.85
CA LEU A 195 9.96 3.23 4.35
C LEU A 195 9.07 2.14 4.95
N MET A 196 8.85 2.13 6.25
CA MET A 196 7.96 1.19 6.93
C MET A 196 6.52 1.32 6.44
N ALA A 197 6.03 2.55 6.26
CA ALA A 197 4.72 2.82 5.68
C ALA A 197 4.60 2.29 4.24
N SER A 198 5.67 2.40 3.42
CA SER A 198 5.68 1.78 2.10
C SER A 198 5.55 0.25 2.20
N VAL A 199 6.30 -0.40 3.08
CA VAL A 199 6.27 -1.87 3.24
C VAL A 199 4.88 -2.37 3.63
N ILE A 200 4.20 -1.73 4.60
CA ILE A 200 2.87 -2.17 5.05
C ILE A 200 1.79 -1.94 3.97
N ILE A 201 1.87 -0.84 3.22
CA ILE A 201 0.95 -0.56 2.12
C ILE A 201 1.20 -1.56 0.98
N GLY A 202 2.46 -1.83 0.63
CA GLY A 202 2.85 -2.82 -0.37
C GLY A 202 2.39 -4.23 0.00
N PHE A 203 2.54 -4.60 1.27
CA PHE A 203 1.96 -5.83 1.80
C PHE A 203 0.44 -5.89 1.63
N GLY A 204 -0.28 -4.82 1.97
CA GLY A 204 -1.72 -4.73 1.78
C GLY A 204 -2.12 -4.93 0.30
N SER A 205 -1.37 -4.32 -0.62
CA SER A 205 -1.57 -4.51 -2.06
C SER A 205 -1.47 -5.98 -2.48
N ILE A 206 -0.41 -6.68 -2.05
CA ILE A 206 -0.15 -8.08 -2.41
C ILE A 206 -1.13 -9.02 -1.72
N ALA A 207 -1.48 -8.75 -0.47
CA ALA A 207 -2.50 -9.48 0.27
C ALA A 207 -3.83 -9.50 -0.49
N VAL A 208 -4.30 -8.32 -0.91
CA VAL A 208 -5.53 -8.19 -1.72
C VAL A 208 -5.40 -8.94 -3.04
N PHE A 209 -4.25 -8.82 -3.73
CA PHE A 209 -4.01 -9.52 -4.99
C PHE A 209 -4.09 -11.05 -4.84
N ILE A 210 -3.40 -11.61 -3.84
CA ILE A 210 -3.39 -13.06 -3.57
C ILE A 210 -4.79 -13.57 -3.24
N LEU A 211 -5.56 -12.83 -2.43
CA LEU A 211 -6.94 -13.19 -2.09
C LEU A 211 -7.82 -13.26 -3.33
N ILE A 212 -7.70 -12.29 -4.24
CA ILE A 212 -8.49 -12.28 -5.49
C ILE A 212 -8.06 -13.44 -6.39
N TYR A 213 -6.75 -13.62 -6.60
CA TYR A 213 -6.22 -14.70 -7.42
C TYR A 213 -6.70 -16.07 -6.95
N ARG A 214 -6.71 -16.29 -5.62
CA ARG A 214 -7.20 -17.55 -5.04
C ARG A 214 -8.71 -17.70 -5.12
N SER A 215 -9.49 -16.64 -4.94
CA SER A 215 -10.95 -16.72 -5.07
C SER A 215 -11.40 -17.25 -6.45
N LYS A 216 -10.64 -16.97 -7.51
CA LYS A 216 -10.90 -17.47 -8.88
C LYS A 216 -10.74 -18.98 -9.04
N LYS A 217 -9.92 -19.65 -8.22
CA LYS A 217 -9.73 -21.11 -8.28
C LYS A 217 -10.86 -21.92 -7.64
N TRP A 218 -11.78 -21.26 -6.92
CA TRP A 218 -12.82 -21.92 -6.11
C TRP A 218 -14.23 -21.79 -6.70
N GLY A 219 -14.36 -21.13 -7.86
CA GLY A 219 -15.62 -20.96 -8.61
C GLY A 219 -15.78 -21.94 -9.78
N LYS A 220 -15.07 -23.07 -9.76
CA LYS A 220 -15.31 -24.23 -10.63
C LYS A 220 -15.60 -25.43 -9.77
#